data_AF-A0A7L3URV3-F1
#
_entry.id   AF-A0A7L3URV3-F1
#
_cell.length_a   1.000
_cell.length_b   1.000
_cell.length_c   1.000
_cell.angle_alpha   90.00
_cell.angle_beta   90.00
_cell.angle_gamma   90.00
#
_symmetry.space_group_name_H-M   'P 1'
#
loop_
_entity.id
_entity.type
_entity.pdbx_description
1 polymer ?
#
loop_
_entity_poly.entity_id
_entity_poly.type
_entity_poly.pdbx_seq_one_letter_code
_entity_poly.pdbx_strand_id
1 'polypeptide(L)' 'SRLSREYPRDVPLLRAARSVCPAGGLWAETLYQGAVFQLRRGDQLAATTSAGRFLDLHGAGQAYF' A
#
# COMPACT_ATOMS: atom_id res chain seq x y z
N SER A 1 0.19 3.45 6.04
CA SER A 1 0.73 3.77 7.37
C SER A 1 0.01 4.98 7.93
N ARG A 2 0.18 5.25 9.24
CA ARG A 2 -0.46 6.34 9.98
C ARG A 2 0.61 7.14 10.70
N LEU A 3 0.61 8.45 10.44
CA LEU A 3 1.37 9.43 11.21
C LEU A 3 0.40 10.19 12.13
N SER A 4 0.72 10.28 13.42
CA SER A 4 -0.07 11.01 14.41
C SER A 4 0.77 12.07 15.10
N ARG A 5 0.15 13.16 15.57
CA ARG A 5 0.85 14.19 16.36
C ARG A 5 1.29 13.67 17.73
N GLU A 6 0.48 12.79 18.32
CA GLU A 6 0.74 12.20 19.64
C GLU A 6 1.88 11.17 19.60
N TYR A 7 2.11 10.58 18.43
CA TYR A 7 3.18 9.64 18.18
C TYR A 7 3.80 9.96 16.83
N PRO A 8 4.80 10.87 16.78
CA PRO A 8 5.37 11.41 15.54
C PRO A 8 6.34 10.42 14.88
N ARG A 9 5.88 9.20 14.71
CA ARG A 9 6.53 8.12 13.98
C ARG A 9 5.49 7.47 13.08
N ASP A 10 5.93 7.08 11.90
CA ASP A 10 5.04 6.40 10.97
C ASP A 10 4.77 4.96 11.44
N VAL A 11 3.49 4.59 11.56
CA VAL A 11 3.08 3.27 12.04
C VAL A 11 2.39 2.50 10.90
N PRO A 12 2.86 1.30 10.53
CA PRO A 12 2.17 0.48 9.53
C PRO A 12 0.83 -0.03 10.10
N LEU A 13 -0.28 0.40 9.50
CA LEU A 13 -1.62 -0.12 9.82
C LEU A 13 -1.90 -1.43 9.09
N LEU A 14 -1.52 -1.47 7.81
CA LEU A 14 -1.69 -2.60 6.90
C LEU A 14 -0.38 -2.81 6.15
N ARG A 15 -0.03 -4.08 5.90
CA ARG A 15 1.13 -4.46 5.10
C ARG A 15 0.83 -5.75 4.36
N ALA A 16 1.03 -5.76 3.05
CA ALA A 16 1.02 -6.96 2.22
C ALA A 16 2.41 -7.13 1.60
N ALA A 17 2.82 -8.37 1.42
CA ALA A 17 4.05 -8.71 0.72
C ALA A 17 3.81 -9.97 -0.09
N ARG A 18 4.42 -10.02 -1.28
CA ARG A 18 4.42 -11.18 -2.17
C ARG A 18 5.82 -11.37 -2.70
N SER A 19 6.24 -12.64 -2.81
CA SER A 19 7.38 -13.03 -3.61
C SER A 19 6.92 -13.28 -5.05
N VAL A 20 7.71 -12.83 -6.03
CA VAL A 20 7.43 -13.06 -7.45
C VAL A 20 8.49 -14.03 -7.98
N CYS A 21 8.05 -15.08 -8.68
CA CYS A 21 8.91 -16.03 -9.38
C CYS A 21 8.41 -16.14 -10.84
N PRO A 22 8.88 -15.25 -11.74
CA PRO A 22 8.42 -15.26 -13.11
C PRO A 22 9.06 -16.42 -13.87
N ALA A 23 8.25 -17.35 -14.38
CA ALA A 23 8.70 -18.50 -15.18
C ALA A 23 9.01 -18.15 -16.66
N GLY A 24 9.37 -16.88 -16.92
CA GLY A 24 9.45 -16.30 -18.26
C GLY A 24 8.09 -15.79 -18.75
N GLY A 25 8.08 -14.58 -19.32
CA GLY A 25 6.87 -13.93 -19.83
C GLY A 25 6.39 -12.75 -18.99
N LEU A 26 5.35 -12.08 -19.49
CA LEU A 26 4.68 -10.98 -18.81
C LEU A 26 3.90 -11.53 -17.63
N TRP A 27 4.03 -10.91 -16.46
CA TRP A 27 3.31 -11.29 -15.25
C TRP A 27 2.57 -10.07 -14.69
N ALA A 28 1.44 -10.33 -14.03
CA ALA A 28 0.66 -9.34 -13.33
C ALA A 28 0.13 -9.96 -12.04
N GLU A 29 0.12 -9.19 -10.96
CA GLU A 29 -0.36 -9.61 -9.63
C GLU A 29 -1.13 -8.44 -9.01
N THR A 30 -2.18 -8.74 -8.25
CA THR A 30 -2.96 -7.72 -7.53
C THR A 30 -2.76 -7.83 -6.04
N LEU A 31 -2.79 -6.68 -5.35
CA LEU A 31 -2.74 -6.61 -3.90
C LEU A 31 -3.87 -5.71 -3.42
N TYR A 32 -4.70 -6.25 -2.51
CA TYR A 32 -5.77 -5.52 -1.87
C TYR A 32 -5.66 -5.66 -0.36
N GLN A 33 -5.85 -4.56 0.36
CA GLN A 33 -5.91 -4.53 1.81
C GLN A 33 -6.99 -3.57 2.28
N GLY A 34 -7.72 -3.95 3.33
CA GLY A 34 -8.70 -3.09 3.97
C GLY A 34 -8.99 -3.58 5.37
N ALA A 35 -9.09 -2.65 6.31
CA ALA A 35 -9.52 -2.90 7.68
C ALA A 35 -10.03 -1.58 8.29
N VAL A 36 -10.76 -1.67 9.40
CA VAL A 36 -11.27 -0.52 10.14
C VAL A 36 -10.33 -0.22 11.30
N PHE A 37 -9.91 1.04 11.41
CA PHE A 37 -9.11 1.54 12.53
C PHE A 37 -9.77 2.78 13.12
N GLN A 38 -9.71 2.93 14.45
CA GLN A 38 -10.05 4.19 15.08
C GLN A 38 -8.91 5.19 14.85
N LEU A 39 -9.24 6.31 14.20
CA LEU A 39 -8.30 7.40 13.92
C LEU A 39 -8.63 8.62 14.75
N ARG A 40 -7.64 9.47 14.97
CA ARG A 40 -7.81 10.77 15.62
C ARG A 40 -7.81 11.89 14.59
N ARG A 41 -8.48 13.00 14.94
CA ARG A 41 -8.46 14.20 14.10
C ARG A 41 -7.02 14.66 13.88
N GLY A 42 -6.64 14.80 12.61
CA GLY A 42 -5.31 15.24 12.20
C GLY A 42 -4.29 14.12 12.03
N ASP A 43 -4.68 12.86 12.24
CA ASP A 43 -3.89 11.71 11.76
C ASP A 43 -3.79 11.77 10.22
N GLN A 44 -2.62 11.46 9.69
CA GLN A 44 -2.36 11.38 8.26
C GLN A 44 -2.20 9.92 7.86
N LEU A 45 -2.84 9.54 6.76
CA LEU A 45 -2.72 8.21 6.18
C LEU A 45 -1.92 8.27 4.87
N ALA A 46 -1.06 7.29 4.67
CA ALA A 46 -0.29 7.13 3.44
C ALA A 46 -0.26 5.67 3.00
N ALA A 47 -0.32 5.41 1.70
CA ALA A 47 0.01 4.10 1.13
C ALA A 47 1.41 4.18 0.50
N THR A 48 2.27 3.23 0.83
CA THR A 48 3.64 3.17 0.32
C THR A 48 3.94 1.78 -0.25
N THR A 49 4.82 1.73 -1.24
CA THR A 49 5.27 0.48 -1.86
C THR A 49 6.78 0.52 -2.06
N SER A 50 7.44 -0.61 -1.82
CA SER A 50 8.85 -0.80 -2.15
C SER A 50 9.07 -1.13 -3.64
N ALA A 51 7.99 -1.40 -4.37
CA ALA A 51 7.98 -1.93 -5.72
C ALA A 51 7.36 -0.95 -6.73
N GLY A 52 7.46 0.36 -6.50
CA GLY A 52 6.78 1.40 -7.29
C GLY A 52 7.03 1.31 -8.80
N ARG A 53 8.21 0.84 -9.23
CA ARG A 53 8.55 0.61 -10.64
C ARG A 53 7.73 -0.48 -11.35
N PHE A 54 6.99 -1.30 -10.59
CA PHE A 54 6.17 -2.40 -11.11
C PHE A 54 4.67 -2.10 -11.03
N LEU A 55 4.28 -0.88 -10.63
CA LEU A 55 2.88 -0.49 -10.63
C LEU A 55 2.39 -0.29 -12.07
N ASP A 56 1.30 -0.97 -12.42
CA ASP A 56 0.54 -0.62 -13.62
C ASP A 56 -0.37 0.58 -13.29
N LEU A 57 -0.03 1.73 -13.87
CA LEU A 57 -0.78 2.98 -13.72
C LEU A 57 -1.46 3.39 -15.03
N HIS A 58 -1.41 2.55 -16.06
CA HIS A 58 -1.96 2.86 -17.37
C HIS A 58 -3.49 2.66 -17.41
N GLY A 59 -4.03 1.75 -16.59
CA GLY A 59 -5.46 1.52 -16.46
C GLY A 59 -6.09 2.28 -15.29
N ALA A 60 -7.26 2.89 -15.53
CA ALA A 60 -8.06 3.45 -14.44
C ALA A 60 -8.52 2.33 -13.50
N GLY A 61 -8.33 2.51 -12.18
CA GLY A 61 -8.84 1.60 -11.15
C GLY A 61 -7.92 0.43 -10.75
N GLN A 62 -6.71 0.33 -11.31
CA GLN A 62 -5.75 -0.74 -10.93
C GLN A 62 -4.95 -0.42 -9.66
N ALA A 63 -4.67 0.87 -9.40
CA ALA A 63 -3.99 1.34 -8.21
C ALA A 63 -4.77 2.49 -7.58
N TYR A 64 -5.17 2.32 -6.32
CA TYR A 64 -5.97 3.30 -5.58
C TYR A 64 -5.67 3.21 -4.07
N PHE A 65 -6.02 4.28 -3.35
CA PHE A 65 -5.96 4.39 -1.90
C PHE A 65 -7.19 5.14 -1.39
#